data_AF-A0A397SA68-F1
#
_entry.id   AF-A0A397SA68-F1
#
_cell.length_a   1.000
_cell.length_b   1.000
_cell.length_c   1.000
_cell.angle_alpha   90.00
_cell.angle_beta   90.00
_cell.angle_gamma   90.00
#
_symmetry.space_group_name_H-M   'P 1'
#
loop_
_entity.id
_entity.type
_entity.pdbx_description
1 polymer ?
#
loop_
_entity_poly.entity_id
_entity_poly.type
_entity_poly.pdbx_seq_one_letter_code
_entity_poly.pdbx_strand_id
1 'polypeptide(L)'
;MVTANELKPNKIFNSPKFSSIPEKLLVLLIQNDNLQISEIQVWEHVLKWGLAQNPELPSDPTRFSKDDFNILKNTLQQCIPFIRFRNLTSNEFLMKVLPYKKIFPKDLYKDLLEYFIEKNIKQLEPLVTEEIKPKNIDSKIITFQHAELISKWIDKLEIKDKLTTSYEFKLLYRYNESYIKNVRKICENQSRTVVIIKVRDSNEILGGYNPIEWKFDDSLGITKDSFIFSFSNDSIENYILSRVKDENYAIYGDNYGISFGDCDLALWQAALVKSAS
;
A
#
# COMPACT_ATOMS: atom_id res chain seq x y z
N MET A 1 57.28 -4.87 -22.65
CA MET A 1 56.13 -4.05 -23.09
C MET A 1 54.88 -4.87 -22.86
N VAL A 2 54.02 -4.44 -21.95
CA VAL A 2 52.74 -5.11 -21.69
C VAL A 2 51.67 -4.09 -22.06
N THR A 3 50.82 -4.41 -23.02
CA THR A 3 49.69 -3.58 -23.41
C THR A 3 48.64 -3.61 -22.31
N ALA A 4 48.40 -2.47 -21.67
CA ALA A 4 47.21 -2.26 -20.85
C ALA A 4 46.03 -2.05 -21.80
N ASN A 5 45.27 -3.10 -22.06
CA ASN A 5 43.97 -2.95 -22.71
C ASN A 5 43.00 -2.40 -21.65
N GLU A 6 42.47 -1.19 -21.85
CA GLU A 6 41.34 -0.68 -21.09
C GLU A 6 40.14 -1.62 -21.29
N LEU A 7 39.97 -2.58 -20.38
CA LEU A 7 38.74 -3.36 -20.29
C LEU A 7 37.64 -2.39 -19.89
N LYS A 8 36.78 -1.99 -20.83
CA LYS A 8 35.54 -1.27 -20.52
C LYS A 8 34.54 -2.29 -19.98
N PRO A 9 34.39 -2.45 -18.66
CA PRO A 9 33.71 -3.62 -18.08
C PRO A 9 32.25 -3.71 -18.54
N ASN A 10 31.59 -2.55 -18.71
CA ASN A 10 30.22 -2.46 -19.21
C ASN A 10 30.01 -3.09 -20.60
N LYS A 11 31.02 -3.03 -21.48
CA LYS A 11 30.93 -3.67 -22.81
C LYS A 11 31.01 -5.20 -22.70
N ILE A 12 31.66 -5.71 -21.65
CA ILE A 12 31.86 -7.14 -21.45
C ILE A 12 30.59 -7.77 -20.89
N PHE A 13 29.92 -7.14 -19.91
CA PHE A 13 28.62 -7.59 -19.40
C PHE A 13 27.57 -7.73 -20.51
N ASN A 14 27.51 -6.74 -21.41
CA ASN A 14 26.57 -6.75 -22.53
C ASN A 14 27.00 -7.62 -23.72
N SER A 15 28.13 -8.33 -23.64
CA SER A 15 28.62 -9.18 -24.72
C SER A 15 27.78 -10.46 -24.83
N PRO A 16 27.43 -10.92 -26.04
CA PRO A 16 26.76 -12.22 -26.21
C PRO A 16 27.63 -13.39 -25.73
N LYS A 17 28.95 -13.19 -25.63
CA LYS A 17 29.91 -14.20 -25.14
C LYS A 17 30.17 -14.10 -23.63
N PHE A 18 29.44 -13.26 -22.90
CA PHE A 18 29.65 -13.06 -21.47
C PHE A 18 29.56 -14.38 -20.69
N SER A 19 28.57 -15.23 -20.99
CA SER A 19 28.41 -16.53 -20.35
C SER A 19 29.56 -17.52 -20.60
N SER A 20 30.49 -17.21 -21.50
CA SER A 20 31.65 -18.06 -21.82
C SER A 20 32.95 -17.57 -21.21
N ILE A 21 32.95 -16.47 -20.44
CA ILE A 21 34.17 -15.97 -19.82
C ILE A 21 34.64 -16.90 -18.68
N PRO A 22 35.96 -17.02 -18.44
CA PRO A 22 36.47 -17.74 -17.29
C PRO A 22 35.99 -17.13 -15.96
N GLU A 23 35.74 -17.96 -14.95
CA GLU A 23 35.31 -17.53 -13.61
C GLU A 23 36.25 -16.46 -13.02
N LYS A 24 37.56 -16.64 -13.17
CA LYS A 24 38.56 -15.65 -12.71
C LYS A 24 38.34 -14.26 -13.31
N LEU A 25 37.97 -14.20 -14.60
CA LEU A 25 37.67 -12.93 -15.26
C LEU A 25 36.35 -12.35 -14.76
N LEU A 26 35.33 -13.18 -14.54
CA LEU A 26 34.07 -12.74 -13.93
C LEU A 26 34.30 -12.11 -12.55
N VAL A 27 35.07 -12.79 -11.68
CA VAL A 27 35.42 -12.29 -10.34
C VAL A 27 36.13 -10.95 -10.42
N LEU A 28 37.11 -10.80 -11.31
CA LEU A 28 37.82 -9.52 -11.52
C LEU A 28 36.89 -8.40 -12.01
N LEU A 29 35.88 -8.73 -12.83
CA LEU A 29 34.91 -7.74 -13.32
C LEU A 29 33.98 -7.25 -12.20
N ILE A 30 33.45 -8.15 -11.39
CA ILE A 30 32.50 -7.79 -10.31
C ILE A 30 33.19 -7.15 -9.10
N GLN A 31 34.48 -7.39 -8.90
CA GLN A 31 35.30 -6.70 -7.90
C GLN A 31 35.58 -5.23 -8.23
N ASN A 32 35.30 -4.79 -9.46
CA ASN A 32 35.61 -3.43 -9.88
C ASN A 32 34.60 -2.42 -9.29
N ASP A 33 35.08 -1.49 -8.47
CA ASP A 33 34.23 -0.49 -7.83
C ASP A 33 33.67 0.57 -8.81
N ASN A 34 34.26 0.70 -10.01
CA ASN A 34 33.93 1.73 -11.02
C ASN A 34 32.99 1.23 -12.13
N LEU A 35 32.20 0.19 -11.86
CA LEU A 35 31.17 -0.28 -12.79
C LEU A 35 30.08 0.78 -12.98
N GLN A 36 29.65 1.03 -14.23
CA GLN A 36 28.53 1.93 -14.54
C GLN A 36 27.21 1.17 -14.70
N ILE A 37 27.13 -0.04 -14.16
CA ILE A 37 25.92 -0.86 -14.14
C ILE A 37 25.45 -1.00 -12.69
N SER A 38 24.14 -1.11 -12.51
CA SER A 38 23.56 -1.26 -11.18
C SER A 38 23.92 -2.62 -10.57
N GLU A 39 23.95 -2.69 -9.23
CA GLU A 39 24.30 -3.92 -8.54
C GLU A 39 23.33 -5.08 -8.84
N ILE A 40 22.05 -4.77 -9.11
CA ILE A 40 21.08 -5.78 -9.52
C ILE A 40 21.45 -6.38 -10.89
N GLN A 41 21.93 -5.56 -11.82
CA GLN A 41 22.38 -6.04 -13.11
C GLN A 41 23.62 -6.91 -12.95
N VAL A 42 24.55 -6.55 -12.06
CA VAL A 42 25.70 -7.41 -11.73
C VAL A 42 25.23 -8.79 -11.27
N TRP A 43 24.29 -8.84 -10.32
CA TRP A 43 23.70 -10.08 -9.83
C TRP A 43 23.04 -10.90 -10.94
N GLU A 44 22.21 -10.29 -11.79
CA GLU A 44 21.55 -10.98 -12.89
C GLU A 44 22.54 -11.55 -13.91
N HIS A 45 23.63 -10.83 -14.20
CA HIS A 45 24.69 -11.34 -15.07
C HIS A 45 25.43 -12.52 -14.44
N VAL A 46 25.83 -12.42 -13.17
CA VAL A 46 26.47 -13.52 -12.44
C VAL A 46 25.57 -14.76 -12.42
N LEU A 47 24.29 -14.59 -12.14
CA LEU A 47 23.31 -15.66 -12.14
C LEU A 47 23.17 -16.30 -13.54
N LYS A 48 23.06 -15.48 -14.59
CA LYS A 48 23.02 -15.95 -15.99
C LYS A 48 24.29 -16.70 -16.38
N TRP A 49 25.46 -16.24 -15.93
CA TRP A 49 26.72 -16.93 -16.15
C TRP A 49 26.74 -18.30 -15.44
N GLY A 50 26.30 -18.36 -14.18
CA GLY A 50 26.24 -19.59 -13.40
C GLY A 50 25.27 -20.63 -13.97
N LEU A 51 24.10 -20.20 -14.44
CA LEU A 51 23.15 -21.08 -15.13
C LEU A 51 23.69 -21.58 -16.47
N ALA A 52 24.42 -20.73 -17.21
CA ALA A 52 25.05 -21.15 -18.46
C ALA A 52 26.18 -22.18 -18.28
N GLN A 53 26.84 -22.20 -17.11
CA GLN A 53 27.80 -23.27 -16.78
C GLN A 53 27.11 -24.60 -16.45
N ASN A 54 25.81 -24.58 -16.16
CA ASN A 54 25.04 -25.74 -15.70
C ASN A 54 23.74 -25.88 -16.51
N PRO A 55 23.83 -26.23 -17.81
CA PRO A 55 22.68 -26.20 -18.73
C PRO A 55 21.56 -27.21 -18.37
N GLU A 56 21.85 -28.21 -17.56
CA GLU A 56 20.88 -29.19 -17.06
C GLU A 56 19.95 -28.62 -15.98
N LEU A 57 20.31 -27.48 -15.37
CA LEU A 57 19.46 -26.84 -14.36
C LEU A 57 18.18 -26.30 -15.00
N PRO A 58 17.03 -26.42 -14.31
CA PRO A 58 15.81 -25.76 -14.76
C PRO A 58 16.01 -24.24 -14.92
N SER A 59 15.24 -23.60 -15.79
CA SER A 59 15.27 -22.13 -15.88
C SER A 59 14.56 -21.45 -14.71
N ASP A 60 13.59 -22.13 -14.08
CA ASP A 60 12.80 -21.61 -12.96
C ASP A 60 13.31 -22.16 -11.61
N PRO A 61 13.78 -21.30 -10.69
CA PRO A 61 14.27 -21.71 -9.37
C PRO A 61 13.23 -22.41 -8.49
N THR A 62 11.94 -22.24 -8.74
CA THR A 62 10.88 -22.96 -7.99
C THR A 62 10.90 -24.46 -8.27
N ARG A 63 11.49 -24.88 -9.41
CA ARG A 63 11.59 -26.28 -9.83
C ARG A 63 12.90 -26.94 -9.39
N PHE A 64 13.78 -26.22 -8.70
CA PHE A 64 15.08 -26.72 -8.27
C PHE A 64 14.92 -27.73 -7.14
N SER A 65 15.51 -28.91 -7.33
CA SER A 65 15.80 -29.85 -6.27
C SER A 65 16.89 -29.32 -5.32
N LYS A 66 17.13 -30.03 -4.22
CA LYS A 66 18.22 -29.68 -3.30
C LYS A 66 19.60 -29.76 -3.98
N ASP A 67 19.77 -30.73 -4.88
CA ASP A 67 21.04 -30.94 -5.57
C ASP A 67 21.26 -29.88 -6.65
N ASP A 68 20.20 -29.44 -7.33
CA ASP A 68 20.25 -28.30 -8.27
C ASP A 68 20.76 -27.01 -7.59
N PHE A 69 20.25 -26.73 -6.38
CA PHE A 69 20.77 -25.61 -5.59
C PHE A 69 22.23 -25.80 -5.17
N ASN A 70 22.67 -27.02 -4.86
CA ASN A 70 24.06 -27.30 -4.52
C ASN A 70 25.01 -27.11 -5.72
N ILE A 71 24.58 -27.52 -6.92
CA ILE A 71 25.35 -27.32 -8.17
C ILE A 71 25.54 -25.82 -8.42
N LEU A 72 24.46 -25.05 -8.40
CA LEU A 72 24.54 -23.60 -8.64
C LEU A 72 25.33 -22.89 -7.53
N LYS A 73 25.17 -23.32 -6.28
CA LYS A 73 25.96 -22.83 -5.13
C LYS A 73 27.45 -23.00 -5.35
N ASN A 74 27.89 -24.20 -5.72
CA ASN A 74 29.30 -24.49 -5.93
C ASN A 74 29.88 -23.68 -7.10
N THR A 75 29.06 -23.41 -8.12
CA THR A 75 29.43 -22.59 -9.27
C THR A 75 29.59 -21.11 -8.92
N LEU A 76 28.71 -20.57 -8.06
CA LEU A 76 28.67 -19.14 -7.75
C LEU A 76 29.42 -18.75 -6.47
N GLN A 77 29.94 -19.72 -5.71
CA GLN A 77 30.50 -19.48 -4.37
C GLN A 77 31.63 -18.44 -4.35
N GLN A 78 32.45 -18.35 -5.40
CA GLN A 78 33.53 -17.37 -5.48
C GLN A 78 33.04 -15.99 -5.94
N CYS A 79 31.89 -15.92 -6.60
CA CYS A 79 31.33 -14.66 -7.09
C CYS A 79 30.50 -13.95 -6.01
N ILE A 80 29.70 -14.70 -5.24
CA ILE A 80 28.77 -14.18 -4.23
C ILE A 80 29.41 -13.17 -3.27
N PRO A 81 30.62 -13.39 -2.70
CA PRO A 81 31.23 -12.46 -1.76
C PRO A 81 31.54 -11.06 -2.32
N PHE A 82 31.63 -10.92 -3.65
CA PHE A 82 31.98 -9.67 -4.31
C PHE A 82 30.76 -8.87 -4.76
N ILE A 83 29.56 -9.42 -4.64
CA ILE A 83 28.32 -8.73 -4.98
C ILE A 83 27.82 -7.96 -3.76
N ARG A 84 27.60 -6.66 -3.94
CA ARG A 84 27.22 -5.74 -2.87
C ARG A 84 25.71 -5.78 -2.64
N PHE A 85 25.17 -6.94 -2.23
CA PHE A 85 23.73 -7.16 -2.09
C PHE A 85 23.00 -6.08 -1.29
N ARG A 86 23.64 -5.43 -0.30
CA ARG A 86 23.07 -4.32 0.49
C ARG A 86 22.74 -3.06 -0.35
N ASN A 87 23.36 -2.91 -1.51
CA ASN A 87 23.08 -1.83 -2.48
C ASN A 87 21.79 -2.06 -3.28
N LEU A 88 21.20 -3.26 -3.23
CA LEU A 88 19.91 -3.53 -3.85
C LEU A 88 18.78 -2.79 -3.12
N THR A 89 17.69 -2.55 -3.83
CA THR A 89 16.39 -2.24 -3.22
C THR A 89 15.78 -3.49 -2.61
N SER A 90 14.86 -3.31 -1.66
CA SER A 90 14.16 -4.44 -1.04
C SER A 90 13.34 -5.26 -2.02
N ASN A 91 12.74 -4.61 -3.03
CA ASN A 91 12.01 -5.29 -4.10
C ASN A 91 12.92 -6.12 -4.99
N GLU A 92 14.10 -5.60 -5.35
CA GLU A 92 15.11 -6.36 -6.11
C GLU A 92 15.60 -7.57 -5.33
N PHE A 93 15.89 -7.42 -4.03
CA PHE A 93 16.27 -8.54 -3.18
C PHE A 93 15.16 -9.61 -3.13
N LEU A 94 13.91 -9.20 -2.89
CA LEU A 94 12.77 -10.11 -2.79
C LEU A 94 12.49 -10.86 -4.10
N MET A 95 12.56 -10.17 -5.24
CA MET A 95 12.18 -10.77 -6.52
C MET A 95 13.32 -11.53 -7.19
N LYS A 96 14.57 -11.13 -6.97
CA LYS A 96 15.71 -11.62 -7.76
C LYS A 96 16.74 -12.39 -6.94
N VAL A 97 16.83 -12.17 -5.62
CA VAL A 97 17.80 -12.85 -4.75
C VAL A 97 17.12 -13.96 -3.94
N LEU A 98 15.98 -13.67 -3.33
CA LEU A 98 15.24 -14.60 -2.46
C LEU A 98 14.87 -15.95 -3.11
N PRO A 99 14.51 -16.03 -4.41
CA PRO A 99 14.27 -17.32 -5.07
C PRO A 99 15.49 -18.27 -5.00
N TYR A 100 16.69 -17.70 -4.89
CA TYR A 100 17.96 -18.43 -4.84
C TYR A 100 18.53 -18.55 -3.42
N LYS A 101 17.76 -18.24 -2.36
CA LYS A 101 18.25 -18.21 -0.96
C LYS A 101 19.10 -19.41 -0.52
N LYS A 102 18.84 -20.60 -1.07
CA LYS A 102 19.55 -21.84 -0.73
C LYS A 102 21.00 -21.90 -1.23
N ILE A 103 21.40 -21.05 -2.17
CA ILE A 103 22.79 -21.00 -2.65
C ILE A 103 23.71 -20.24 -1.70
N PHE A 104 23.15 -19.37 -0.86
CA PHE A 104 23.91 -18.51 0.02
C PHE A 104 24.42 -19.28 1.26
N PRO A 105 25.60 -18.93 1.79
CA PRO A 105 25.96 -19.27 3.16
C PRO A 105 24.87 -18.82 4.13
N LYS A 106 24.52 -19.65 5.12
CA LYS A 106 23.40 -19.38 6.04
C LYS A 106 23.56 -18.04 6.76
N ASP A 107 24.77 -17.76 7.25
CA ASP A 107 25.06 -16.54 8.01
C ASP A 107 24.95 -15.29 7.12
N LEU A 108 25.48 -15.36 5.89
CA LEU A 108 25.36 -14.28 4.92
C LEU A 108 23.89 -14.01 4.56
N TYR A 109 23.12 -15.05 4.28
CA TYR A 109 21.70 -14.88 3.94
C TYR A 109 20.89 -14.30 5.10
N LYS A 110 21.17 -14.76 6.33
CA LYS A 110 20.52 -14.24 7.53
C LYS A 110 20.84 -12.76 7.74
N ASP A 111 22.10 -12.36 7.64
CA ASP A 111 22.54 -10.96 7.74
C ASP A 111 21.87 -10.08 6.66
N LEU A 112 21.81 -10.55 5.41
CA LEU A 112 21.11 -9.83 4.34
C LEU A 112 19.62 -9.70 4.61
N LEU A 113 18.98 -10.78 5.06
CA LEU A 113 17.55 -10.77 5.39
C LEU A 113 17.25 -9.78 6.52
N GLU A 114 18.05 -9.79 7.60
CA GLU A 114 17.94 -8.83 8.70
C GLU A 114 18.15 -7.40 8.20
N TYR A 115 19.19 -7.14 7.40
CA TYR A 115 19.43 -5.83 6.79
C TYR A 115 18.24 -5.32 5.97
N PHE A 116 17.63 -6.16 5.12
CA PHE A 116 16.50 -5.74 4.29
C PHE A 116 15.20 -5.58 5.07
N ILE A 117 14.98 -6.39 6.11
CA ILE A 117 13.87 -6.20 7.04
C ILE A 117 14.05 -4.87 7.79
N GLU A 118 15.23 -4.61 8.35
CA GLU A 118 15.53 -3.35 9.03
C GLU A 118 15.45 -2.14 8.09
N LYS A 119 15.97 -2.25 6.86
CA LYS A 119 15.89 -1.18 5.85
C LYS A 119 14.44 -0.88 5.50
N ASN A 120 13.59 -1.91 5.36
CA ASN A 120 12.16 -1.73 5.16
C ASN A 120 11.49 -1.13 6.38
N ILE A 121 11.81 -1.58 7.60
CA ILE A 121 11.30 -1.00 8.85
C ILE A 121 11.73 0.46 8.97
N LYS A 122 13.00 0.81 8.70
CA LYS A 122 13.54 2.17 8.71
C LYS A 122 12.98 3.05 7.59
N GLN A 123 12.62 2.46 6.45
CA GLN A 123 11.84 3.15 5.40
C GLN A 123 10.36 3.30 5.79
N LEU A 124 9.84 2.39 6.62
CA LEU A 124 8.54 2.49 7.29
C LEU A 124 8.57 3.39 8.54
N GLU A 125 9.75 3.71 9.09
CA GLU A 125 9.95 4.67 10.18
C GLU A 125 10.01 6.07 9.57
N PRO A 126 8.99 6.92 9.80
CA PRO A 126 9.26 8.33 9.84
C PRO A 126 10.07 8.59 11.11
N LEU A 127 11.16 9.35 10.93
CA LEU A 127 11.64 10.34 11.90
C LEU A 127 10.50 10.80 12.82
N VAL A 128 10.73 10.76 14.13
CA VAL A 128 9.83 11.24 15.19
C VAL A 128 9.15 12.56 14.80
N THR A 129 7.97 12.43 14.23
CA THR A 129 6.82 13.31 14.39
C THR A 129 5.74 12.33 14.73
N GLU A 130 5.16 12.43 15.92
CA GLU A 130 4.00 11.66 16.31
C GLU A 130 3.03 11.61 15.12
N GLU A 131 2.92 10.47 14.44
CA GLU A 131 1.86 10.28 13.47
C GLU A 131 0.58 10.41 14.26
N ILE A 132 -0.13 11.51 14.03
CA ILE A 132 -1.32 11.82 14.76
C ILE A 132 -2.43 10.93 14.19
N LYS A 133 -2.45 9.69 14.67
CA LYS A 133 -3.45 8.69 14.32
C LYS A 133 -4.81 9.13 14.89
N PRO A 134 -5.92 8.94 14.15
CA PRO A 134 -7.22 9.11 14.75
C PRO A 134 -7.35 8.21 15.99
N LYS A 135 -7.65 8.81 17.15
CA LYS A 135 -7.76 8.07 18.40
C LYS A 135 -9.11 7.36 18.43
N ASN A 136 -9.07 6.04 18.72
CA ASN A 136 -10.18 5.21 19.17
C ASN A 136 -11.48 5.32 18.33
N ILE A 137 -11.66 4.43 17.35
CA ILE A 137 -12.88 4.37 16.53
C ILE A 137 -13.79 3.26 17.05
N ASP A 138 -14.89 3.62 17.74
CA ASP A 138 -15.96 2.67 18.09
C ASP A 138 -16.89 2.45 16.89
N SER A 139 -16.40 1.72 15.88
CA SER A 139 -17.18 1.33 14.70
C SER A 139 -17.11 -0.17 14.46
N LYS A 140 -18.26 -0.74 14.04
CA LYS A 140 -18.37 -2.12 13.55
C LYS A 140 -18.35 -2.21 12.01
N ILE A 141 -18.37 -1.07 11.32
CA ILE A 141 -18.54 -0.99 9.86
C ILE A 141 -17.24 -0.55 9.18
N ILE A 142 -16.53 0.44 9.74
CA ILE A 142 -15.30 0.97 9.16
C ILE A 142 -14.08 0.58 9.99
N THR A 143 -12.94 0.41 9.33
CA THR A 143 -11.64 0.15 9.94
C THR A 143 -10.93 1.47 10.24
N PHE A 144 -9.77 1.37 10.89
CA PHE A 144 -8.89 2.52 11.09
C PHE A 144 -8.47 3.18 9.77
N GLN A 145 -8.21 2.38 8.73
CA GLN A 145 -7.76 2.88 7.42
C GLN A 145 -8.86 3.69 6.73
N HIS A 146 -10.11 3.26 6.80
CA HIS A 146 -11.25 4.03 6.30
C HIS A 146 -11.36 5.39 7.01
N ALA A 147 -11.23 5.40 8.34
CA ALA A 147 -11.27 6.64 9.11
C ALA A 147 -10.08 7.57 8.80
N GLU A 148 -8.90 7.02 8.54
CA GLU A 148 -7.74 7.79 8.10
C GLU A 148 -8.01 8.47 6.75
N LEU A 149 -8.53 7.74 5.76
CA LEU A 149 -8.90 8.32 4.46
C LEU A 149 -9.95 9.43 4.59
N ILE A 150 -10.99 9.20 5.40
CA ILE A 150 -12.01 10.23 5.71
C ILE A 150 -11.32 11.45 6.33
N SER A 151 -10.42 11.25 7.29
CA SER A 151 -9.70 12.34 7.97
C SER A 151 -8.84 13.16 7.00
N LYS A 152 -8.10 12.51 6.11
CA LYS A 152 -7.33 13.19 5.05
C LYS A 152 -8.24 14.02 4.15
N TRP A 153 -9.41 13.50 3.81
CA TRP A 153 -10.41 14.24 3.05
C TRP A 153 -11.07 15.37 3.82
N ILE A 154 -11.18 15.31 5.15
CA ILE A 154 -11.59 16.48 5.93
C ILE A 154 -10.53 17.59 5.80
N ASP A 155 -9.24 17.24 5.91
CA ASP A 155 -8.11 18.18 5.81
C ASP A 155 -7.77 18.61 4.36
N LYS A 156 -8.50 18.10 3.35
CA LYS A 156 -8.25 18.34 1.91
C LYS A 156 -6.85 17.92 1.45
N LEU A 157 -6.32 16.89 2.09
CA LEU A 157 -5.03 16.30 1.78
C LEU A 157 -5.15 15.31 0.62
N GLU A 158 -4.07 15.17 -0.16
CA GLU A 158 -3.96 14.06 -1.11
C GLU A 158 -3.86 12.73 -0.36
N ILE A 159 -4.22 11.62 -0.99
CA ILE A 159 -4.17 10.29 -0.35
C ILE A 159 -2.76 9.94 0.15
N LYS A 160 -1.73 10.40 -0.58
CA LYS A 160 -0.32 10.17 -0.25
C LYS A 160 0.21 11.11 0.84
N ASP A 161 -0.49 12.21 1.10
CA ASP A 161 -0.07 13.17 2.11
C ASP A 161 -0.24 12.55 3.50
N LYS A 162 0.62 13.01 4.42
CA LYS A 162 0.56 12.59 5.81
C LYS A 162 -0.49 13.39 6.54
N LEU A 163 -1.28 12.71 7.38
CA LEU A 163 -2.26 13.37 8.24
C LEU A 163 -1.52 14.12 9.36
N THR A 164 -1.75 15.42 9.47
CA THR A 164 -1.12 16.30 10.47
C THR A 164 -2.04 16.64 11.65
N THR A 165 -3.27 16.12 11.66
CA THR A 165 -4.33 16.48 12.61
C THR A 165 -4.88 15.24 13.32
N SER A 166 -5.16 15.33 14.62
CA SER A 166 -5.81 14.25 15.37
C SER A 166 -7.31 14.36 15.23
N TYR A 167 -7.93 13.29 14.76
CA TYR A 167 -9.38 13.14 14.78
C TYR A 167 -9.79 12.13 15.86
N GLU A 168 -10.74 12.52 16.70
CA GLU A 168 -11.43 11.61 17.61
C GLU A 168 -12.83 11.35 17.04
N PHE A 169 -13.09 10.10 16.64
CA PHE A 169 -14.39 9.70 16.10
C PHE A 169 -15.29 9.22 17.22
N LYS A 170 -16.11 10.13 17.77
CA LYS A 170 -17.11 9.80 18.79
C LYS A 170 -18.39 9.28 18.15
N LEU A 171 -18.80 8.06 18.51
CA LEU A 171 -20.07 7.49 18.06
C LEU A 171 -21.26 8.29 18.64
N LEU A 172 -22.03 8.95 17.77
CA LEU A 172 -23.26 9.66 18.14
C LEU A 172 -24.46 8.71 18.18
N TYR A 173 -24.58 7.86 17.18
CA TYR A 173 -25.67 6.89 17.06
C TYR A 173 -25.27 5.72 16.18
N ARG A 174 -25.79 4.55 16.53
CA ARG A 174 -25.71 3.32 15.75
C ARG A 174 -27.11 2.75 15.65
N TYR A 175 -27.58 2.50 14.43
CA TYR A 175 -28.88 1.88 14.22
C TYR A 175 -28.90 0.49 14.88
N ASN A 176 -29.92 0.25 15.72
CA ASN A 176 -30.22 -1.03 16.34
C ASN A 176 -31.73 -1.26 16.22
N GLU A 177 -32.14 -2.47 15.89
CA GLU A 177 -33.52 -2.85 15.53
C GLU A 177 -34.57 -2.50 16.60
N SER A 178 -34.17 -2.26 17.86
CA SER A 178 -35.10 -2.03 18.96
C SER A 178 -35.51 -0.57 19.20
N TYR A 179 -34.86 0.42 18.59
CA TYR A 179 -35.17 1.84 18.84
C TYR A 179 -34.96 2.70 17.59
N ILE A 180 -36.05 2.94 16.85
CA ILE A 180 -36.15 4.02 15.87
C ILE A 180 -36.24 5.33 16.65
N LYS A 181 -35.08 5.90 17.02
CA LYS A 181 -35.01 7.31 17.41
C LYS A 181 -34.90 8.15 16.13
N ASN A 182 -35.65 9.25 16.14
CA ASN A 182 -35.69 10.24 15.07
C ASN A 182 -34.27 10.78 14.81
N VAL A 183 -33.74 10.59 13.59
CA VAL A 183 -32.40 11.06 13.15
C VAL A 183 -32.20 12.53 13.51
N ARG A 184 -33.28 13.33 13.40
CA ARG A 184 -33.34 14.72 13.86
C ARG A 184 -32.82 14.89 15.28
N LYS A 185 -33.34 14.16 16.27
CA LYS A 185 -32.97 14.33 17.69
C LYS A 185 -31.50 14.03 17.97
N ILE A 186 -30.87 13.22 17.14
CA ILE A 186 -29.46 12.83 17.27
C ILE A 186 -28.56 13.85 16.58
N CYS A 187 -28.95 14.28 15.39
CA CYS A 187 -28.13 15.11 14.51
C CYS A 187 -28.36 16.62 14.71
N GLU A 188 -29.46 17.04 15.33
CA GLU A 188 -29.79 18.45 15.55
C GLU A 188 -28.65 19.16 16.30
N ASN A 189 -28.20 20.29 15.72
CA ASN A 189 -27.07 21.09 16.20
C ASN A 189 -25.73 20.35 16.24
N GLN A 190 -25.60 19.18 15.59
CA GLN A 190 -24.32 18.51 15.40
C GLN A 190 -23.68 18.99 14.11
N SER A 191 -22.39 19.35 14.18
CA SER A 191 -21.54 19.66 13.02
C SER A 191 -20.37 18.70 12.95
N ARG A 192 -19.62 18.73 11.84
CA ARG A 192 -18.45 17.86 11.60
C ARG A 192 -18.79 16.38 11.79
N THR A 193 -19.92 15.96 11.24
CA THR A 193 -20.44 14.59 11.39
C THR A 193 -20.09 13.75 10.17
N VAL A 194 -19.79 12.47 10.40
CA VAL A 194 -19.67 11.46 9.34
C VAL A 194 -20.83 10.48 9.46
N VAL A 195 -21.57 10.29 8.37
CA VAL A 195 -22.61 9.27 8.25
C VAL A 195 -22.01 8.06 7.56
N ILE A 196 -22.24 6.88 8.12
CA ILE A 196 -21.70 5.60 7.63
C ILE A 196 -22.85 4.62 7.47
N ILE A 197 -22.99 4.07 6.29
CA ILE A 197 -24.08 3.18 5.88
C ILE A 197 -23.45 1.89 5.36
N LYS A 198 -23.81 0.77 6.00
CA LYS A 198 -23.48 -0.56 5.48
C LYS A 198 -24.61 -1.01 4.55
N VAL A 199 -24.30 -1.27 3.28
CA VAL A 199 -25.28 -1.81 2.33
C VAL A 199 -25.55 -3.27 2.69
N ARG A 200 -26.83 -3.66 2.73
CA ARG A 200 -27.25 -5.03 3.06
C ARG A 200 -26.79 -5.98 1.94
N ASP A 201 -26.37 -7.18 2.34
CA ASP A 201 -25.98 -8.27 1.43
C ASP A 201 -24.85 -7.91 0.45
N SER A 202 -24.03 -6.91 0.78
CA SER A 202 -22.84 -6.55 0.00
C SER A 202 -21.67 -6.15 0.88
N ASN A 203 -20.48 -6.09 0.28
CA ASN A 203 -19.28 -5.56 0.93
C ASN A 203 -19.15 -4.03 0.80
N GLU A 204 -20.14 -3.35 0.23
CA GLU A 204 -20.11 -1.90 0.05
C GLU A 204 -20.44 -1.15 1.36
N ILE A 205 -19.76 -0.02 1.55
CA ILE A 205 -19.99 0.95 2.61
C ILE A 205 -20.15 2.31 1.94
N LEU A 206 -21.29 2.96 2.17
CA LEU A 206 -21.58 4.31 1.68
C LEU A 206 -21.53 5.30 2.83
N GLY A 207 -21.30 6.57 2.54
CA GLY A 207 -21.36 7.58 3.57
C GLY A 207 -21.11 8.99 3.07
N GLY A 208 -21.21 9.92 4.00
CA GLY A 208 -21.00 11.34 3.72
C GLY A 208 -20.51 12.10 4.95
N TYR A 209 -19.70 13.12 4.70
CA TYR A 209 -19.23 14.06 5.72
C TYR A 209 -19.96 15.39 5.58
N ASN A 210 -20.51 15.86 6.70
CA ASN A 210 -21.10 17.17 6.83
C ASN A 210 -20.24 18.04 7.77
N PRO A 211 -19.60 19.12 7.27
CA PRO A 211 -18.81 20.03 8.10
C PRO A 211 -19.65 21.00 8.94
N ILE A 212 -20.88 21.29 8.54
CA ILE A 212 -21.75 22.30 9.16
C ILE A 212 -22.82 21.65 10.06
N GLU A 213 -23.54 22.47 10.82
CA GLU A 213 -24.63 22.00 11.67
C GLU A 213 -25.79 21.45 10.84
N TRP A 214 -26.35 20.31 11.24
CA TRP A 214 -27.60 19.82 10.66
C TRP A 214 -28.76 20.72 11.05
N LYS A 215 -29.48 21.20 10.03
CA LYS A 215 -30.74 21.93 10.18
C LYS A 215 -31.89 21.03 9.71
N PHE A 216 -33.02 21.18 10.40
CA PHE A 216 -34.25 20.42 10.16
C PHE A 216 -35.46 21.36 10.05
N ASP A 217 -35.22 22.50 9.41
CA ASP A 217 -36.15 23.61 9.16
C ASP A 217 -36.42 23.79 7.65
N ASP A 218 -36.19 22.73 6.87
CA ASP A 218 -36.27 22.67 5.40
C ASP A 218 -35.30 23.61 4.67
N SER A 219 -34.31 24.18 5.37
CA SER A 219 -33.25 24.98 4.75
C SER A 219 -32.14 24.12 4.13
N LEU A 220 -31.58 24.62 3.03
CA LEU A 220 -30.40 24.03 2.41
C LEU A 220 -29.14 24.44 3.18
N GLY A 221 -28.31 23.46 3.50
CA GLY A 221 -27.00 23.65 4.10
C GLY A 221 -25.97 23.95 3.01
N ILE A 222 -25.41 25.16 3.04
CA ILE A 222 -24.43 25.64 2.06
C ILE A 222 -23.02 25.33 2.54
N THR A 223 -22.28 24.51 1.80
CA THR A 223 -20.85 24.23 2.07
C THR A 223 -20.17 23.61 0.86
N LYS A 224 -18.89 23.91 0.66
CA LYS A 224 -18.02 23.27 -0.33
C LYS A 224 -17.19 22.10 0.23
N ASP A 225 -17.22 21.94 1.55
CA ASP A 225 -16.33 21.03 2.26
C ASP A 225 -16.98 19.67 2.55
N SER A 226 -18.28 19.53 2.26
CA SER A 226 -18.95 18.22 2.29
C SER A 226 -18.45 17.31 1.17
N PHE A 227 -18.53 16.02 1.44
CA PHE A 227 -18.21 14.99 0.47
C PHE A 227 -18.96 13.71 0.78
N ILE A 228 -19.16 12.90 -0.25
CA ILE A 228 -19.69 11.54 -0.14
C ILE A 228 -18.60 10.53 -0.50
N PHE A 229 -18.77 9.31 -0.02
CA PHE A 229 -17.84 8.22 -0.29
C PHE A 229 -18.54 6.87 -0.46
N SER A 230 -17.89 6.01 -1.25
CA SER A 230 -18.15 4.57 -1.30
C SER A 230 -16.83 3.84 -1.08
N PHE A 231 -16.82 2.87 -0.17
CA PHE A 231 -15.70 2.00 0.13
C PHE A 231 -16.09 0.53 -0.07
N SER A 232 -15.12 -0.30 -0.46
CA SER A 232 -15.24 -1.75 -0.34
C SER A 232 -14.67 -2.22 0.99
N ASN A 233 -15.42 -3.04 1.72
CA ASN A 233 -14.96 -3.62 2.98
C ASN A 233 -13.79 -4.59 2.80
N ASP A 234 -13.57 -5.10 1.59
CA ASP A 234 -12.52 -6.09 1.29
C ASP A 234 -11.16 -5.46 0.97
N SER A 235 -11.12 -4.15 0.62
CA SER A 235 -9.89 -3.45 0.28
C SER A 235 -10.03 -1.94 0.40
N ILE A 236 -9.05 -1.31 1.06
CA ILE A 236 -8.93 0.15 1.15
C ILE A 236 -8.54 0.82 -0.18
N GLU A 237 -8.12 0.05 -1.19
CA GLU A 237 -7.69 0.58 -2.48
C GLU A 237 -8.88 0.88 -3.42
N ASN A 238 -10.03 0.28 -3.14
CA ASN A 238 -11.25 0.45 -3.92
C ASN A 238 -12.19 1.42 -3.21
N TYR A 239 -11.97 2.72 -3.43
CA TYR A 239 -12.82 3.79 -2.94
C TYR A 239 -13.24 4.77 -4.02
N ILE A 240 -14.39 5.39 -3.81
CA ILE A 240 -14.86 6.57 -4.52
C ILE A 240 -15.05 7.66 -3.47
N LEU A 241 -14.45 8.82 -3.70
CA LEU A 241 -14.63 10.01 -2.87
C LEU A 241 -15.03 11.15 -3.80
N SER A 242 -16.09 11.88 -3.46
CA SER A 242 -16.60 12.97 -4.28
C SER A 242 -16.98 14.15 -3.41
N ARG A 243 -16.35 15.31 -3.65
CA ARG A 243 -16.79 16.59 -3.10
C ARG A 243 -18.14 16.95 -3.69
N VAL A 244 -18.91 17.73 -2.95
CA VAL A 244 -20.09 18.40 -3.49
C VAL A 244 -19.72 19.26 -4.70
N LYS A 245 -20.56 19.21 -5.74
CA LYS A 245 -20.39 20.00 -6.96
C LYS A 245 -21.04 21.38 -6.86
N ASP A 246 -22.26 21.44 -6.33
CA ASP A 246 -22.97 22.69 -6.06
C ASP A 246 -23.09 22.89 -4.55
N GLU A 247 -22.32 23.84 -4.03
CA GLU A 247 -22.27 24.13 -2.60
C GLU A 247 -23.61 24.58 -2.03
N ASN A 248 -24.53 25.10 -2.85
CA ASN A 248 -25.84 25.56 -2.40
C ASN A 248 -26.81 24.43 -2.03
N TYR A 249 -26.55 23.21 -2.52
CA TYR A 249 -27.38 22.02 -2.31
C TYR A 249 -26.60 20.92 -1.56
N ALA A 250 -25.60 21.32 -0.79
CA ALA A 250 -24.63 20.39 -0.23
C ALA A 250 -25.21 19.47 0.83
N ILE A 251 -26.09 20.00 1.69
CA ILE A 251 -26.66 19.29 2.84
C ILE A 251 -28.15 19.63 2.93
N TYR A 252 -28.97 18.63 3.19
CA TYR A 252 -30.38 18.85 3.50
C TYR A 252 -30.83 17.90 4.61
N GLY A 253 -31.73 18.37 5.46
CA GLY A 253 -32.30 17.60 6.56
C GLY A 253 -33.74 18.03 6.81
N ASP A 254 -34.61 17.05 7.02
CA ASP A 254 -36.01 17.28 7.34
C ASP A 254 -36.52 16.29 8.39
N ASN A 255 -37.83 16.26 8.61
CA ASN A 255 -38.44 15.36 9.60
C ASN A 255 -38.29 13.87 9.27
N TYR A 256 -37.94 13.52 8.03
CA TYR A 256 -37.92 12.17 7.50
C TYR A 256 -36.51 11.67 7.22
N GLY A 257 -35.52 12.55 7.08
CA GLY A 257 -34.18 12.12 6.73
C GLY A 257 -33.13 13.20 6.62
N ILE A 258 -32.00 12.79 6.08
CA ILE A 258 -30.87 13.64 5.74
C ILE A 258 -30.34 13.26 4.36
N SER A 259 -29.80 14.24 3.63
CA SER A 259 -29.17 14.01 2.34
C SER A 259 -27.94 14.89 2.10
N PHE A 260 -27.13 14.46 1.14
CA PHE A 260 -25.91 15.10 0.67
C PHE A 260 -26.02 15.35 -0.83
N GLY A 261 -25.53 16.52 -1.30
CA GLY A 261 -25.37 16.83 -2.71
C GLY A 261 -26.64 16.67 -3.54
N ASP A 262 -27.71 17.41 -3.21
CA ASP A 262 -29.00 17.33 -3.92
C ASP A 262 -29.52 15.88 -4.12
N CYS A 263 -29.48 15.10 -3.04
CA CYS A 263 -29.88 13.68 -3.02
C CYS A 263 -28.93 12.70 -3.77
N ASP A 264 -27.69 13.09 -4.05
CA ASP A 264 -26.62 12.15 -4.46
C ASP A 264 -26.48 10.99 -3.45
N LEU A 265 -26.66 11.29 -2.16
CA LEU A 265 -26.81 10.29 -1.09
C LEU A 265 -27.91 10.74 -0.13
N ALA A 266 -28.91 9.89 0.12
CA ALA A 266 -29.99 10.20 1.05
C ALA A 266 -30.32 9.02 1.98
N LEU A 267 -30.58 9.34 3.24
CA LEU A 267 -31.04 8.40 4.25
C LEU A 267 -32.43 8.84 4.71
N TRP A 268 -33.44 8.09 4.29
CA TRP A 268 -34.83 8.32 4.64
C TRP A 268 -35.34 7.31 5.65
N GLN A 269 -36.18 7.77 6.57
CA GLN A 269 -36.95 6.89 7.44
C GLN A 269 -37.96 6.12 6.59
N ALA A 270 -37.71 4.83 6.36
CA ALA A 270 -38.71 3.97 5.74
C ALA A 270 -39.93 3.85 6.66
N ALA A 271 -41.10 4.24 6.16
CA ALA A 271 -42.36 3.84 6.77
C ALA A 271 -42.45 2.30 6.68
N LEU A 272 -42.27 1.61 7.80
CA LEU A 272 -42.66 0.21 7.91
C LEU A 272 -44.19 0.15 7.81
N VAL A 273 -44.72 0.08 6.60
CA VAL A 273 -46.09 -0.38 6.38
C VAL A 273 -46.09 -1.87 6.74
N LYS A 274 -46.46 -2.18 7.98
CA LYS A 274 -46.89 -3.53 8.33
C LYS A 274 -48.18 -3.80 7.56
N SER A 275 -48.10 -4.49 6.43
CA SER A 275 -49.25 -5.25 5.95
C SER A 275 -49.41 -6.43 6.91
N ALA A 276 -50.44 -6.37 7.75
CA ALA A 276 -50.88 -7.51 8.52
C ALA A 276 -51.31 -8.63 7.55
N SER A 277 -50.71 -9.81 7.71
CA SER A 277 -51.27 -11.09 7.29
C SER A 277 -51.86 -11.77 8.52
#